data_AF-A0A3N1QIY1-F1
#
_entry.id   AF-A0A3N1QIY1-F1
#
_cell.length_a   1.000
_cell.length_b   1.000
_cell.length_c   1.000
_cell.angle_alpha   90.00
_cell.angle_beta   90.00
_cell.angle_gamma   90.00
#
_symmetry.space_group_name_H-M   'P 1'
#
loop_
_entity.id
_entity.type
_entity.pdbx_description
1 polymer ?
#
loop_
_entity_poly.entity_id
_entity_poly.type
_entity_poly.pdbx_seq_one_letter_code
_entity_poly.pdbx_strand_id
1 'polypeptide(L)'
;MSDSPVGTPIWWRQQSSPAPAEWVTAFDELTEGENGHEWAISAAIFVAGFSKRRHEGPTFNELFRYLLDDHSGLPARIPAGMRSRDRADLKKAFRHHVALAWRRTGMISWATGEYRSLHVGPAFRKRSRMRRSSPHSETKVVSDA
;
A
#
# COMPACT_ATOMS: atom_id res chain seq x y z
N MET A 1 12.25 21.08 -23.80
CA MET A 1 10.91 20.78 -23.27
C MET A 1 11.00 20.99 -21.77
N SER A 2 10.49 22.11 -21.27
CA SER A 2 10.47 22.40 -19.84
C SER A 2 9.24 21.74 -19.25
N ASP A 3 9.45 20.58 -18.64
CA ASP A 3 8.45 19.93 -17.80
C ASP A 3 8.21 20.85 -16.61
N SER A 4 7.05 21.52 -16.58
CA SER A 4 6.63 22.26 -15.39
C SER A 4 6.46 21.26 -14.25
N PRO A 5 6.91 21.56 -13.02
CA PRO A 5 6.77 20.60 -11.94
C PRO A 5 5.29 20.34 -11.70
N VAL A 6 4.91 19.07 -11.86
CA VAL A 6 3.70 18.48 -11.30
C VAL A 6 3.53 19.06 -9.89
N GLY A 7 2.36 19.65 -9.61
CA GLY A 7 2.13 20.38 -8.36
C GLY A 7 2.55 19.57 -7.13
N THR A 8 2.99 20.26 -6.07
CA THR A 8 3.55 19.61 -4.87
C THR A 8 2.65 18.46 -4.38
N PRO A 9 3.18 17.22 -4.27
CA PRO A 9 2.40 16.06 -3.86
C PRO A 9 1.69 16.31 -2.54
N ILE A 10 0.46 15.79 -2.40
CA ILE A 10 -0.38 16.07 -1.22
C ILE A 10 0.28 15.71 0.11
N TRP A 11 1.12 14.66 0.10
CA TRP A 11 1.89 14.21 1.26
C TRP A 11 3.11 15.09 1.59
N TRP A 12 3.46 16.05 0.73
CA TRP A 12 4.62 16.95 0.87
C TRP A 12 4.27 18.44 1.01
N ARG A 13 2.99 18.82 0.91
CA ARG A 13 2.54 20.23 0.83
C ARG A 13 2.98 21.16 1.97
N GLN A 14 3.38 20.62 3.12
CA GLN A 14 3.80 21.41 4.29
C GLN A 14 5.30 21.73 4.31
N GLN A 15 6.05 21.28 3.29
CA GLN A 15 7.49 21.48 3.22
C GLN A 15 7.84 22.63 2.27
N SER A 16 8.82 23.43 2.65
CA SER A 16 9.27 24.60 1.88
C SER A 16 10.12 24.24 0.66
N SER A 17 10.67 23.03 0.62
CA SER A 17 11.49 22.52 -0.48
C SER A 17 10.67 21.66 -1.43
N PRO A 18 11.14 21.46 -2.68
CA PRO A 18 10.57 20.44 -3.56
C PRO A 18 10.57 19.04 -2.92
N ALA A 19 9.61 18.21 -3.34
CA ALA A 19 9.58 16.81 -2.93
C ALA A 19 10.77 16.06 -3.56
N PRO A 20 11.44 15.15 -2.82
CA PRO A 20 12.50 14.33 -3.39
C PRO A 20 11.95 13.45 -4.53
N ALA A 21 12.63 13.43 -5.68
CA ALA A 21 12.17 12.70 -6.87
C ALA A 21 11.88 11.22 -6.58
N GLU A 22 12.77 10.53 -5.86
CA GLU A 22 12.58 9.12 -5.48
C GLU A 22 11.28 8.87 -4.71
N TRP A 23 10.88 9.80 -3.84
CA TRP A 23 9.63 9.69 -3.09
C TRP A 23 8.40 9.94 -3.97
N VAL A 24 8.52 10.82 -4.96
CA VAL A 24 7.46 11.06 -5.96
C VAL A 24 7.28 9.82 -6.83
N THR A 25 8.36 9.32 -7.43
CA THR A 25 8.34 8.11 -8.25
C THR A 25 7.77 6.92 -7.50
N ALA A 26 8.18 6.70 -6.25
CA ALA A 26 7.64 5.61 -5.44
C ALA A 26 6.16 5.83 -5.08
N PHE A 27 5.72 7.07 -4.87
CA PHE A 27 4.30 7.35 -4.66
C PHE A 27 3.47 6.95 -5.87
N ASP A 28 3.94 7.34 -7.06
CA ASP A 28 3.25 7.04 -8.32
C ASP A 28 3.23 5.53 -8.57
N GLU A 29 4.36 4.84 -8.38
CA GLU A 29 4.44 3.38 -8.49
C GLU A 29 3.48 2.67 -7.53
N LEU A 30 3.38 3.14 -6.29
CA LEU A 30 2.51 2.54 -5.28
C LEU A 30 1.02 2.83 -5.52
N THR A 31 0.66 3.85 -6.31
CA THR A 31 -0.72 4.36 -6.35
C THR A 31 -1.35 4.45 -7.74
N GLU A 32 -0.55 4.48 -8.80
CA GLU A 32 -1.01 4.72 -10.17
C GLU A 32 -0.91 3.48 -11.06
N GLY A 33 -1.77 3.44 -12.08
CA GLY A 33 -1.74 2.40 -13.12
C GLY A 33 -1.92 0.97 -12.61
N GLU A 34 -1.35 0.02 -13.36
CA GLU A 34 -1.38 -1.41 -13.01
C GLU A 34 -0.49 -1.70 -11.79
N ASN A 35 0.68 -1.08 -11.70
CA ASN A 35 1.60 -1.25 -10.56
C ASN A 35 0.91 -0.89 -9.24
N GLY A 36 0.20 0.24 -9.17
CA GLY A 36 -0.54 0.64 -7.98
C GLY A 36 -1.66 -0.33 -7.62
N HIS A 37 -2.28 -0.99 -8.60
CA HIS A 37 -3.26 -2.05 -8.36
C HIS A 37 -2.60 -3.31 -7.76
N GLU A 38 -1.45 -3.72 -8.27
CA GLU A 38 -0.69 -4.85 -7.75
C GLU A 38 -0.22 -4.61 -6.32
N TRP A 39 0.30 -3.42 -6.02
CA TRP A 39 0.65 -3.00 -4.67
C TRP A 39 -0.56 -3.03 -3.72
N ALA A 40 -1.72 -2.56 -4.17
CA ALA A 40 -2.96 -2.61 -3.39
C ALA A 40 -3.39 -4.05 -3.09
N ILE A 41 -3.23 -4.99 -4.04
CA ILE A 41 -3.49 -6.42 -3.83
C ILE A 41 -2.51 -6.98 -2.80
N SER A 42 -1.20 -6.72 -2.94
CA SER A 42 -0.17 -7.17 -2.01
C SER A 42 -0.45 -6.69 -0.59
N ALA A 43 -0.87 -5.43 -0.44
CA ALA A 43 -1.30 -4.87 0.83
C ALA A 43 -2.48 -5.65 1.43
N ALA A 44 -3.50 -5.96 0.62
CA ALA A 44 -4.67 -6.71 1.07
C ALA A 44 -4.34 -8.17 1.44
N ILE A 45 -3.44 -8.82 0.69
CA ILE A 45 -2.95 -10.18 1.00
C ILE A 45 -2.24 -10.18 2.34
N PHE A 46 -1.34 -9.22 2.58
CA PHE A 46 -0.64 -9.09 3.85
C PHE A 46 -1.62 -8.92 5.01
N VAL A 47 -2.56 -7.98 4.89
CA VAL A 47 -3.57 -7.70 5.92
C VAL A 47 -4.40 -8.95 6.22
N ALA A 48 -4.85 -9.67 5.20
CA ALA A 48 -5.60 -10.92 5.37
C ALA A 48 -4.79 -11.97 6.14
N GLY A 49 -3.53 -12.17 5.75
CA GLY A 49 -2.62 -13.13 6.39
C GLY A 49 -2.28 -12.75 7.82
N PHE A 50 -2.03 -11.46 8.08
CA PHE A 50 -1.74 -10.93 9.40
C PHE A 50 -2.93 -11.16 10.34
N SER A 51 -4.13 -10.74 9.94
CA SER A 51 -5.34 -10.89 10.77
C SER A 51 -5.72 -12.34 11.00
N LYS A 52 -5.51 -13.24 10.02
CA LYS A 52 -5.71 -14.67 10.22
C LYS A 52 -4.80 -15.25 11.32
N ARG A 53 -3.57 -14.74 11.45
CA ARG A 53 -2.58 -15.23 12.44
C ARG A 53 -2.68 -14.55 13.80
N ARG A 54 -3.09 -13.28 13.85
CA ARG A 54 -3.02 -12.44 15.06
C ARG A 54 -4.38 -12.10 15.66
N HIS A 55 -5.48 -12.41 14.97
CA HIS A 55 -6.84 -12.03 15.35
C HIS A 55 -7.08 -10.52 15.50
N GLU A 56 -6.20 -9.69 14.91
CA GLU A 56 -6.26 -8.24 14.87
C GLU A 56 -5.70 -7.70 13.54
N GLY A 57 -5.92 -6.42 13.23
CA GLY A 57 -5.32 -5.78 12.05
C GLY A 57 -3.85 -5.42 12.27
N PRO A 58 -3.04 -5.32 11.20
CA PRO A 58 -1.72 -4.72 11.31
C PRO A 58 -1.83 -3.20 11.55
N THR A 59 -0.72 -2.60 11.98
CA THR A 59 -0.49 -1.16 11.90
C THR A 59 -0.02 -0.76 10.50
N PHE A 60 -0.13 0.53 10.16
CA PHE A 60 0.48 1.05 8.92
C PHE A 60 1.99 0.80 8.91
N ASN A 61 2.68 0.89 10.05
CA ASN A 61 4.12 0.64 10.09
C ASN A 61 4.47 -0.81 9.74
N GLU A 62 3.72 -1.79 10.26
CA GLU A 62 3.92 -3.21 9.93
C GLU A 62 3.62 -3.49 8.46
N LEU A 63 2.52 -2.92 7.92
CA LEU A 63 2.16 -3.05 6.51
C LEU A 63 3.27 -2.52 5.60
N PHE A 64 3.73 -1.28 5.82
CA PHE A 64 4.75 -0.69 4.95
C PHE A 64 6.11 -1.36 5.11
N ARG A 65 6.49 -1.79 6.33
CA ARG A 65 7.71 -2.59 6.52
C ARG A 65 7.68 -3.90 5.75
N TYR A 66 6.53 -4.55 5.67
CA TYR A 66 6.39 -5.76 4.86
C TYR A 66 6.51 -5.48 3.35
N LEU A 67 5.91 -4.38 2.89
CA LEU A 67 5.87 -4.05 1.47
C LEU A 67 7.20 -3.47 0.95
N LEU A 68 7.90 -2.68 1.77
CA LEU A 68 9.14 -1.97 1.42
C LEU A 68 10.27 -2.40 2.37
N ASP A 69 10.55 -3.69 2.41
CA ASP A 69 11.46 -4.31 3.39
C ASP A 69 12.89 -3.75 3.29
N ASP A 70 13.39 -3.61 2.06
CA ASP A 70 14.73 -3.10 1.74
C ASP A 70 15.05 -1.73 2.37
N HIS A 71 14.00 -0.99 2.74
CA HIS A 71 14.08 0.37 3.25
C HIS A 71 13.31 0.56 4.57
N SER A 72 13.10 -0.52 5.34
CA SER A 72 12.42 -0.47 6.64
C SER A 72 11.03 0.19 6.58
N GLY A 73 10.31 0.00 5.48
CA GLY A 73 8.99 0.55 5.26
C GLY A 73 8.95 1.99 4.76
N LEU A 74 10.00 2.43 4.06
CA LEU A 74 10.10 3.73 3.41
C LEU A 74 10.40 3.54 1.92
N PRO A 75 9.98 4.46 1.04
CA PRO A 75 10.27 4.36 -0.38
C PRO A 75 11.74 4.64 -0.72
N ALA A 76 12.40 5.45 0.10
CA ALA A 76 13.75 5.94 -0.12
C ALA A 76 14.33 6.50 1.18
N ARG A 77 15.59 6.95 1.12
CA ARG A 77 16.23 7.64 2.25
C ARG A 77 15.50 8.93 2.57
N ILE A 78 15.45 9.25 3.87
CA ILE A 78 14.92 10.52 4.35
C ILE A 78 15.91 11.64 3.98
N PRO A 79 15.44 12.80 3.48
CA PRO A 79 16.31 13.93 3.17
C PRO A 79 17.21 14.34 4.34
N ALA A 80 18.48 14.60 4.03
CA ALA A 80 19.47 15.03 5.02
C ALA A 80 19.05 16.38 5.64
N GLY A 81 19.42 16.59 6.91
CA GLY A 81 19.11 17.83 7.64
C GLY A 81 17.66 17.99 8.11
N MET A 82 16.74 17.06 7.74
CA MET A 82 15.35 17.12 8.20
C MET A 82 15.26 16.89 9.72
N ARG A 83 14.46 17.70 10.43
CA ARG A 83 14.24 17.58 11.89
C ARG A 83 13.43 16.35 12.23
N SER A 84 13.63 15.76 13.41
CA SER A 84 12.97 14.50 13.81
C SER A 84 11.43 14.55 13.74
N ARG A 85 10.81 15.69 14.07
CA ARG A 85 9.35 15.88 13.92
C ARG A 85 8.93 15.84 12.46
N ASP A 86 9.59 16.62 11.61
CA ASP A 86 9.32 16.68 10.15
C ASP A 86 9.50 15.29 9.51
N ARG A 87 10.46 14.49 9.98
CA ARG A 87 10.63 13.07 9.55
C ARG A 87 9.43 12.20 9.94
N ALA A 88 8.90 12.36 11.14
CA ALA A 88 7.74 11.59 11.59
C ALA A 88 6.49 11.96 10.78
N ASP A 89 6.29 13.26 10.53
CA ASP A 89 5.16 13.77 9.77
C ASP A 89 5.24 13.34 8.30
N LEU A 90 6.41 13.39 7.67
CA LEU A 90 6.65 12.84 6.33
C LEU A 90 6.22 11.38 6.23
N LYS A 91 6.76 10.53 7.11
CA LYS A 91 6.47 9.08 7.10
C LYS A 91 4.97 8.82 7.27
N LYS A 92 4.33 9.55 8.19
CA LYS A 92 2.90 9.43 8.45
C LYS A 92 2.09 9.87 7.23
N ALA A 93 2.38 11.03 6.67
CA ALA A 93 1.66 11.60 5.53
C ALA A 93 1.79 10.70 4.30
N PHE A 94 3.02 10.29 3.94
CA PHE A 94 3.27 9.41 2.80
C PHE A 94 2.48 8.10 2.91
N ARG A 95 2.65 7.37 4.01
CA ARG A 95 1.96 6.08 4.24
C ARG A 95 0.45 6.23 4.24
N HIS A 96 -0.05 7.31 4.84
CA HIS A 96 -1.48 7.59 4.88
C HIS A 96 -2.05 7.84 3.48
N HIS A 97 -1.38 8.64 2.65
CA HIS A 97 -1.86 8.96 1.31
C HIS A 97 -1.80 7.76 0.36
N VAL A 98 -0.75 6.93 0.45
CA VAL A 98 -0.68 5.66 -0.28
C VAL A 98 -1.81 4.72 0.16
N ALA A 99 -2.01 4.55 1.47
CA ALA A 99 -3.09 3.70 1.97
C ALA A 99 -4.49 4.23 1.61
N LEU A 100 -4.67 5.54 1.53
CA LEU A 100 -5.91 6.16 1.03
C LEU A 100 -6.18 5.80 -0.43
N ALA A 101 -5.16 5.77 -1.30
CA ALA A 101 -5.31 5.32 -2.68
C ALA A 101 -5.80 3.87 -2.73
N TRP A 102 -5.17 2.97 -1.97
CA TRP A 102 -5.59 1.56 -1.88
C TRP A 102 -6.96 1.35 -1.24
N ARG A 103 -7.36 2.23 -0.31
CA ARG A 103 -8.70 2.21 0.27
C ARG A 103 -9.77 2.59 -0.76
N ARG A 104 -9.49 3.57 -1.61
CA ARG A 104 -10.41 4.01 -2.67
C ARG A 104 -10.67 2.90 -3.69
N THR A 105 -9.70 2.01 -3.93
CA THR A 105 -9.89 0.82 -4.78
C THR A 105 -10.60 -0.33 -4.07
N GLY A 106 -10.89 -0.20 -2.77
CA GLY A 106 -11.56 -1.23 -1.97
C GLY A 106 -10.70 -2.43 -1.63
N MET A 107 -9.37 -2.33 -1.74
CA MET A 107 -8.44 -3.42 -1.41
C MET A 107 -8.19 -3.53 0.10
N ILE A 108 -8.03 -2.39 0.77
CA ILE A 108 -7.88 -2.30 2.23
C ILE A 108 -8.90 -1.30 2.81
N SER A 109 -9.09 -1.34 4.13
CA SER A 109 -9.94 -0.40 4.87
C SER A 109 -9.50 -0.34 6.34
N TRP A 110 -9.89 0.71 7.06
CA TRP A 110 -9.60 0.89 8.49
C TRP A 110 -10.62 1.81 9.15
N ALA A 111 -10.75 1.70 10.47
CA ALA A 111 -11.54 2.60 11.30
C ALA A 111 -10.70 3.80 11.77
N THR A 112 -11.30 4.99 11.76
CA THR A 112 -10.62 6.23 12.17
C THR A 112 -10.48 6.27 13.69
N GLY A 113 -9.29 6.58 14.20
CA GLY A 113 -9.04 6.70 15.63
C GLY A 113 -8.78 5.37 16.35
N GLU A 114 -8.92 4.24 15.67
CA GLU A 114 -8.67 2.93 16.25
C GLU A 114 -7.27 2.41 15.92
N TYR A 115 -6.57 1.93 16.96
CA TYR A 115 -5.31 1.24 16.80
C TYR A 115 -5.52 -0.12 16.13
N ARG A 116 -4.61 -0.54 15.24
CA ARG A 116 -4.64 -1.87 14.59
C ARG A 116 -5.95 -2.21 13.87
N SER A 117 -6.59 -1.21 13.28
CA SER A 117 -7.89 -1.36 12.61
C SER A 117 -7.81 -1.71 11.11
N LEU A 118 -6.61 -1.94 10.56
CA LEU A 118 -6.45 -2.32 9.14
C LEU A 118 -7.08 -3.69 8.87
N HIS A 119 -7.93 -3.73 7.85
CA HIS A 119 -8.62 -4.93 7.40
C HIS A 119 -8.75 -4.96 5.87
N VAL A 120 -9.04 -6.13 5.31
CA VAL A 120 -9.29 -6.26 3.88
C VAL A 120 -10.56 -5.51 3.47
N GLY A 121 -10.50 -4.79 2.35
CA GLY A 121 -11.61 -4.03 1.82
C GLY A 121 -12.64 -4.89 1.06
N PRO A 122 -13.79 -4.31 0.69
CA PRO A 122 -14.90 -5.03 0.07
C PRO A 122 -14.55 -5.63 -1.31
N ALA A 123 -13.76 -4.93 -2.13
CA ALA A 123 -13.38 -5.42 -3.45
C ALA A 123 -12.47 -6.66 -3.35
N PHE A 124 -11.51 -6.64 -2.41
CA PHE A 124 -10.67 -7.81 -2.13
C PHE A 124 -11.50 -9.00 -1.64
N ARG A 125 -12.46 -8.78 -0.73
CA ARG A 125 -13.36 -9.86 -0.25
C ARG A 125 -14.17 -10.47 -1.39
N LYS A 126 -14.71 -9.64 -2.30
CA LYS A 126 -15.45 -10.11 -3.47
C LYS A 126 -14.56 -10.98 -4.37
N ARG A 127 -13.36 -10.50 -4.71
CA ARG A 127 -12.37 -11.24 -5.52
C ARG A 127 -11.96 -12.56 -4.86
N SER A 128 -11.73 -12.56 -3.55
CA SER A 128 -11.36 -13.77 -2.79
C SER A 128 -12.49 -14.80 -2.77
N ARG A 129 -13.75 -14.37 -2.67
CA ARG A 129 -14.92 -15.27 -2.75
C ARG A 129 -15.03 -15.91 -4.13
N MET A 130 -14.93 -15.10 -5.20
CA MET A 130 -14.99 -15.59 -6.59
C MET A 130 -13.93 -16.68 -6.85
N ARG A 131 -12.69 -16.45 -6.41
CA ARG A 131 -11.60 -17.45 -6.53
C ARG A 131 -11.87 -18.75 -5.78
N ARG A 132 -12.59 -18.70 -4.65
CA ARG A 132 -12.96 -19.89 -3.86
C ARG A 132 -14.14 -20.65 -4.45
N SER A 133 -15.04 -19.94 -5.13
CA SER A 133 -16.23 -20.54 -5.75
C SER A 133 -15.98 -21.07 -7.16
N SER A 134 -14.87 -20.69 -7.81
CA SER A 134 -14.45 -21.30 -9.06
C SER A 134 -14.09 -22.76 -8.80
N PRO A 135 -14.80 -23.74 -9.40
CA PRO A 135 -14.41 -25.14 -9.31
C PRO A 135 -12.98 -25.27 -9.83
N HIS A 136 -12.12 -25.95 -9.08
CA HIS A 136 -10.85 -26.42 -9.59
C HIS A 136 -11.19 -27.47 -10.66
N SER A 137 -11.27 -27.05 -11.92
CA SER A 137 -11.38 -27.98 -13.05
C SER A 137 -10.07 -28.73 -13.16
N GLU A 138 -9.91 -29.75 -12.32
CA GLU A 138 -8.85 -30.73 -12.41
C GLU A 138 -9.10 -31.53 -13.68
N THR A 139 -8.39 -31.16 -14.74
CA THR A 139 -8.33 -31.89 -16.00
C THR A 139 -7.80 -33.29 -15.71
N LYS A 140 -8.69 -34.25 -15.46
CA LYS A 140 -8.36 -35.67 -15.62
C LYS A 140 -8.06 -35.89 -17.10
N VAL A 141 -6.77 -35.88 -17.45
CA VAL A 141 -6.29 -36.49 -18.68
C VAL A 141 -6.51 -37.99 -18.48
N VAL A 142 -7.58 -38.52 -19.08
CA VAL A 142 -7.74 -39.95 -19.29
C VAL A 142 -6.72 -40.33 -20.36
N SER A 143 -5.59 -40.87 -19.92
CA SER A 143 -4.66 -41.56 -20.81
C SER A 143 -5.17 -42.99 -20.97
N ASP A 144 -5.87 -43.24 -22.08
CA ASP A 144 -6.01 -44.59 -22.63
C ASP A 144 -4.80 -44.86 -23.52
N ALA A 145 -4.01 -45.87 -23.14
CA ALA A 145 -3.11 -46.63 -24.00
C ALA A 145 -2.92 -48.03 -23.40
#